data_AF-A0A4V3I2Q3-F1
#
_entry.id   AF-A0A4V3I2Q3-F1
#
_cell.length_a   1.000
_cell.length_b   1.000
_cell.length_c   1.000
_cell.angle_alpha   90.00
_cell.angle_beta   90.00
_cell.angle_gamma   90.00
#
_symmetry.space_group_name_H-M   'P 1'
#
loop_
_entity.id
_entity.type
_entity.pdbx_description
1 polymer ?
#
loop_
_entity_poly.entity_id
_entity_poly.type
_entity_poly.pdbx_seq_one_letter_code
_entity_poly.pdbx_strand_id
1 'polypeptide(L)'
;MTDQADQIERGETVELPPGVPTGGKKLKVAIFVVSASSKIARIFTAILTLPYYRFYQQNTLLPILSIAKNVEDGEGDQEISAELQRWRDRKLSEFQLVQVASTLVSAAVIGCFSWPPPDALHWLSPAFWYASISLSLFSILLASSEQFIFQTIHRSPKRRKLDKELAMILYIRRSRDVEPIHSPLEEVPPIPQIREIKIQEKGGWLPSEMPLVEIRWNMIFTWQAPMMLMAYSALCFLGGLTVYVCAPLYDGQGWGEEGKAAIFYLVSFFFCGLTFIWCAYWAYKFVDLEDP
;
A
#
# COMPACT_ATOMS: atom_id res chain seq x y z
N MET A 1 -51.19 7.71 -30.06
CA MET A 1 -49.86 7.65 -29.40
C MET A 1 -50.10 7.56 -27.90
N THR A 2 -50.88 6.54 -27.50
CA THR A 2 -51.64 6.46 -26.24
C THR A 2 -51.68 5.02 -25.74
N ASP A 3 -50.66 4.22 -26.08
CA ASP A 3 -50.70 2.76 -25.93
C ASP A 3 -49.59 2.21 -25.00
N GLN A 4 -48.72 3.07 -24.47
CA GLN A 4 -47.64 2.68 -23.55
C GLN A 4 -47.93 2.99 -22.08
N ALA A 5 -48.89 3.87 -21.79
CA ALA A 5 -49.25 4.22 -20.41
C ALA A 5 -50.30 3.25 -19.81
N ASP A 6 -51.17 2.67 -20.65
CA ASP A 6 -52.23 1.75 -20.22
C ASP A 6 -51.75 0.32 -19.92
N GLN A 7 -50.49 -0.01 -20.22
CA GLN A 7 -49.93 -1.33 -19.90
C GLN A 7 -49.32 -1.42 -18.50
N ILE A 8 -49.16 -0.30 -17.78
CA ILE A 8 -48.59 -0.32 -16.42
C ILE A 8 -49.67 -0.64 -15.36
N GLU A 9 -50.96 -0.46 -15.67
CA GLU A 9 -52.08 -0.82 -14.77
C GLU A 9 -52.50 -2.29 -14.84
N ARG A 10 -52.12 -3.02 -15.88
CA ARG A 10 -52.36 -4.46 -15.96
C ARG A 10 -51.16 -5.17 -15.35
N GLY A 11 -51.32 -5.73 -14.15
CA GLY A 11 -50.31 -6.44 -13.39
C GLY A 11 -49.72 -7.66 -14.11
N GLU A 12 -48.91 -7.42 -15.14
CA GLU A 12 -48.08 -8.42 -15.77
C GLU A 12 -46.77 -8.53 -15.00
N THR A 13 -46.59 -9.71 -14.42
CA THR A 13 -45.37 -10.14 -13.77
C THR A 13 -44.22 -10.12 -14.77
N VAL A 14 -43.43 -9.05 -14.73
CA VAL A 14 -42.12 -8.99 -15.40
C VAL A 14 -41.27 -10.13 -14.85
N GLU A 15 -41.09 -11.18 -15.63
CA GLU A 15 -40.21 -12.30 -15.29
C GLU A 15 -38.77 -11.80 -15.21
N LEU A 16 -38.26 -11.75 -13.98
CA LEU A 16 -36.86 -11.46 -13.69
C LEU A 16 -35.98 -12.63 -14.16
N PRO A 17 -34.73 -12.36 -14.60
CA PRO A 17 -33.82 -13.38 -15.12
C PRO A 17 -33.57 -14.52 -14.11
N PRO A 18 -33.35 -15.75 -14.61
CA PRO A 18 -33.29 -16.93 -13.75
C PRO A 18 -32.08 -16.86 -12.81
N GLY A 19 -32.34 -16.82 -11.50
CA GLY A 19 -31.31 -16.77 -10.46
C GLY A 19 -31.53 -15.72 -9.36
N VAL A 20 -32.50 -14.81 -9.51
CA VAL A 20 -32.84 -13.83 -8.46
C VAL A 20 -33.80 -14.46 -7.44
N PRO A 21 -33.41 -14.63 -6.16
CA PRO A 21 -34.26 -15.26 -5.16
C PRO A 21 -35.45 -14.36 -4.79
N THR A 22 -36.65 -14.73 -5.24
CA THR A 22 -37.93 -14.01 -5.08
C THR A 22 -38.52 -14.04 -3.66
N GLY A 23 -37.81 -14.58 -2.67
CA GLY A 23 -38.25 -14.65 -1.28
C GLY A 23 -37.62 -13.57 -0.42
N GLY A 24 -38.42 -12.63 0.10
CA GLY A 24 -37.93 -11.49 0.90
C GLY A 24 -37.04 -11.85 2.10
N LYS A 25 -37.16 -13.06 2.66
CA LYS A 25 -36.24 -13.58 3.70
C LYS A 25 -34.89 -14.04 3.11
N LYS A 26 -34.90 -14.75 1.98
CA LYS A 26 -33.68 -15.21 1.28
C LYS A 26 -32.88 -14.03 0.71
N LEU A 27 -33.57 -13.02 0.18
CA LEU A 27 -32.94 -11.80 -0.33
C LEU A 27 -32.28 -10.99 0.80
N LYS A 28 -32.94 -10.83 1.96
CA LYS A 28 -32.34 -10.17 3.14
C LYS A 28 -31.12 -10.90 3.67
N VAL A 29 -31.16 -12.25 3.72
CA VAL A 29 -30.00 -13.06 4.12
C VAL A 29 -28.86 -12.93 3.12
N ALA A 30 -29.13 -12.95 1.81
CA ALA A 30 -28.12 -12.75 0.78
C ALA A 30 -27.47 -11.36 0.86
N ILE A 31 -28.26 -10.29 1.02
CA ILE A 31 -27.76 -8.92 1.19
C ILE A 31 -26.92 -8.80 2.48
N PHE A 32 -27.37 -9.41 3.58
CA PHE A 32 -26.62 -9.41 4.83
C PHE A 32 -25.29 -10.16 4.69
N VAL A 33 -25.27 -11.33 4.06
CA VAL A 33 -24.06 -12.13 3.81
C VAL A 33 -23.09 -11.38 2.90
N VAL A 34 -23.57 -10.74 1.83
CA VAL A 34 -22.74 -9.94 0.91
C VAL A 34 -22.21 -8.67 1.59
N SER A 35 -23.01 -8.00 2.42
CA SER A 35 -22.57 -6.83 3.18
C SER A 35 -21.56 -7.22 4.27
N ALA A 36 -21.79 -8.34 4.97
CA ALA A 36 -20.88 -8.87 5.96
C ALA A 36 -19.55 -9.32 5.33
N SER A 37 -19.58 -10.03 4.20
CA SER A 37 -18.37 -10.45 3.48
C SER A 37 -17.59 -9.25 2.96
N SER A 38 -18.27 -8.21 2.46
CA SER A 38 -17.64 -6.95 2.05
C SER A 38 -16.98 -6.23 3.23
N LYS A 39 -17.64 -6.17 4.40
CA LYS A 39 -17.06 -5.56 5.62
C LYS A 39 -15.86 -6.35 6.14
N ILE A 40 -15.96 -7.68 6.18
CA ILE A 40 -14.86 -8.57 6.60
C ILE A 40 -13.68 -8.44 5.64
N ALA A 41 -13.93 -8.45 4.32
CA ALA A 41 -12.90 -8.23 3.31
C ALA A 41 -12.21 -6.87 3.50
N ARG A 42 -12.97 -5.79 3.72
CA ARG A 42 -12.40 -4.46 3.99
C ARG A 42 -11.57 -4.43 5.27
N ILE A 43 -12.04 -5.06 6.34
CA ILE A 43 -11.30 -5.17 7.61
C ILE A 43 -10.02 -5.98 7.39
N PHE A 44 -10.10 -7.09 6.67
CA PHE A 44 -8.95 -7.95 6.36
C PHE A 44 -7.93 -7.23 5.48
N THR A 45 -8.37 -6.52 4.44
CA THR A 45 -7.51 -5.66 3.62
C THR A 45 -6.92 -4.53 4.46
N ALA A 46 -7.70 -3.90 5.35
CA ALA A 46 -7.20 -2.87 6.25
C ALA A 46 -6.15 -3.42 7.22
N ILE A 47 -6.31 -4.65 7.74
CA ILE A 47 -5.34 -5.33 8.60
C ILE A 47 -4.07 -5.73 7.82
N LEU A 48 -4.21 -6.23 6.59
CA LEU A 48 -3.08 -6.60 5.75
C LEU A 48 -2.27 -5.40 5.27
N THR A 49 -2.94 -4.27 5.05
CA THR A 49 -2.29 -3.02 4.62
C THR A 49 -1.85 -2.15 5.80
N LEU A 50 -2.42 -2.37 6.99
CA LEU A 50 -2.11 -1.63 8.23
C LEU A 50 -0.61 -1.48 8.52
N PRO A 51 0.23 -2.53 8.37
CA PRO A 51 1.63 -2.46 8.76
C PRO A 51 2.42 -1.41 7.98
N TYR A 52 2.00 -1.09 6.74
CA TYR A 52 2.69 -0.13 5.88
C TYR A 52 1.85 1.09 5.48
N TYR A 53 0.52 1.02 5.58
CA TYR A 53 -0.40 2.08 5.13
C TYR A 53 -0.13 3.43 5.81
N ARG A 54 0.20 3.41 7.09
CA ARG A 54 0.48 4.63 7.85
C ARG A 54 1.86 5.22 7.56
N PHE A 55 2.88 4.37 7.41
CA PHE A 55 4.20 4.81 6.94
C PHE A 55 4.12 5.40 5.53
N TYR A 56 3.30 4.80 4.66
CA TYR A 56 2.99 5.33 3.35
C TYR A 56 2.41 6.75 3.41
N GLN A 57 1.42 6.97 4.27
CA GLN A 57 0.83 8.30 4.46
C GLN A 57 1.85 9.32 5.01
N GLN A 58 2.51 9.00 6.12
CA GLN A 58 3.32 9.96 6.87
C GLN A 58 4.69 10.25 6.24
N ASN A 59 5.36 9.23 5.70
CA ASN A 59 6.71 9.39 5.16
C ASN A 59 6.72 9.68 3.66
N THR A 60 5.63 9.39 2.95
CA THR A 60 5.59 9.53 1.48
C THR A 60 4.52 10.51 1.05
N LEU A 61 3.25 10.24 1.33
CA LEU A 61 2.15 10.99 0.73
C LEU A 61 2.05 12.42 1.26
N LEU A 62 2.01 12.61 2.58
CA LEU A 62 1.85 13.93 3.19
C LEU A 62 3.01 14.89 2.86
N PRO A 63 4.30 14.48 2.96
CA PRO A 63 5.39 15.37 2.56
C PRO A 63 5.36 15.73 1.07
N ILE A 64 4.97 14.80 0.20
CA ILE A 64 4.88 15.07 -1.24
C ILE A 64 3.74 16.04 -1.53
N LEU A 65 2.61 15.91 -0.83
CA LEU A 65 1.49 16.84 -0.93
C LEU A 65 1.87 18.25 -0.43
N SER A 66 2.59 18.34 0.69
CA SER A 66 3.15 19.60 1.20
C SER A 66 4.04 20.27 0.15
N ILE A 67 5.00 19.52 -0.40
CA ILE A 67 5.90 20.02 -1.46
C ILE A 67 5.11 20.45 -2.70
N ALA A 68 4.09 19.69 -3.11
CA ALA A 68 3.25 20.04 -4.26
C ALA A 68 2.47 21.33 -4.02
N LYS A 69 1.92 21.50 -2.81
CA LYS A 69 1.20 22.71 -2.40
C LYS A 69 2.12 23.92 -2.37
N ASN A 70 3.30 23.82 -1.77
CA ASN A 70 4.26 24.94 -1.72
C ASN A 70 4.75 25.35 -3.12
N VAL A 71 4.85 24.40 -4.05
CA VAL A 71 5.15 24.68 -5.48
C VAL A 71 3.98 25.39 -6.17
N GLU A 72 2.73 25.02 -5.84
CA GLU A 72 1.52 25.67 -6.38
C GLU A 72 1.33 27.08 -5.82
N ASP A 73 1.62 27.28 -4.53
CA ASP A 73 1.55 28.56 -3.83
C ASP A 73 2.70 29.52 -4.24
N GLY A 74 3.67 29.04 -5.04
CA GLY A 74 4.77 29.85 -5.54
C GLY A 74 5.79 30.24 -4.47
N GLU A 75 5.95 29.41 -3.44
CA GLU A 75 6.93 29.62 -2.38
C GLU A 75 8.36 29.63 -2.92
N GLY A 76 9.29 30.21 -2.16
CA GLY A 76 10.66 30.38 -2.60
C GLY A 76 11.37 29.05 -2.86
N ASP A 77 12.16 28.97 -3.94
CA ASP A 77 12.98 27.80 -4.30
C ASP A 77 13.82 27.24 -3.14
N GLN A 78 14.19 28.07 -2.17
CA GLN A 78 14.98 27.69 -1.00
C GLN A 78 14.17 26.91 0.04
N GLU A 79 12.89 27.24 0.25
CA GLU A 79 11.98 26.56 1.18
C GLU A 79 11.59 25.20 0.62
N ILE A 80 11.20 25.16 -0.66
CA ILE A 80 10.89 23.92 -1.39
C ILE A 80 12.10 22.96 -1.39
N SER A 81 13.31 23.50 -1.62
CA SER A 81 14.54 22.69 -1.57
C SER A 81 14.82 22.15 -0.17
N ALA A 82 14.54 22.92 0.89
CA ALA A 82 14.72 22.47 2.27
C ALA A 82 13.72 21.35 2.63
N GLU A 83 12.45 21.46 2.25
CA GLU A 83 11.46 20.40 2.45
C GLU A 83 11.82 19.12 1.71
N LEU A 84 12.30 19.25 0.46
CA LEU A 84 12.73 18.13 -0.36
C LEU A 84 13.93 17.40 0.25
N GLN A 85 14.88 18.14 0.83
CA GLN A 85 15.99 17.56 1.59
C GLN A 85 15.50 16.80 2.82
N ARG A 86 14.58 17.37 3.61
CA ARG A 86 14.00 16.70 4.80
C ARG A 86 13.24 15.43 4.42
N TRP A 87 12.47 15.46 3.33
CA TRP A 87 11.77 14.27 2.83
C TRP A 87 12.77 13.18 2.44
N ARG A 88 13.82 13.53 1.69
CA ARG A 88 14.86 12.59 1.27
C ARG A 88 15.59 11.97 2.44
N ASP A 89 15.98 12.76 3.43
CA ASP A 89 16.72 12.25 4.59
C ASP A 89 15.85 11.29 5.41
N ARG A 90 14.54 11.58 5.57
CA ARG A 90 13.57 10.64 6.14
C ARG A 90 13.47 9.34 5.34
N LYS A 91 13.45 9.43 4.00
CA LYS A 91 13.44 8.25 3.13
C LYS A 91 14.71 7.41 3.25
N LEU A 92 15.86 8.05 3.38
CA LEU A 92 17.10 7.34 3.57
C LEU A 92 17.11 6.54 4.89
N SER A 93 16.62 7.15 5.98
CA SER A 93 16.46 6.45 7.26
C SER A 93 15.44 5.30 7.19
N GLU A 94 14.34 5.49 6.45
CA GLU A 94 13.33 4.45 6.21
C GLU A 94 13.94 3.23 5.51
N PHE A 95 14.72 3.42 4.44
CA PHE A 95 15.37 2.31 3.73
C PHE A 95 16.36 1.54 4.62
N GLN A 96 17.12 2.24 5.46
CA GLN A 96 18.02 1.61 6.41
C GLN A 96 17.26 0.75 7.43
N LEU A 97 16.16 1.27 7.97
CA LEU A 97 15.28 0.52 8.87
C LEU A 97 14.70 -0.72 8.18
N VAL A 98 14.24 -0.58 6.95
CA VAL A 98 13.70 -1.68 6.14
C VAL A 98 14.76 -2.77 5.91
N GLN A 99 16.02 -2.40 5.60
CA GLN A 99 17.11 -3.36 5.44
C GLN A 99 17.41 -4.12 6.73
N VAL A 100 17.49 -3.43 7.87
CA VAL A 100 17.73 -4.05 9.17
C VAL A 100 16.59 -5.00 9.53
N ALA A 101 15.34 -4.56 9.41
CA ALA A 101 14.17 -5.37 9.70
C ALA A 101 14.07 -6.59 8.78
N SER A 102 14.22 -6.43 7.47
CA SER A 102 14.19 -7.55 6.51
C SER A 102 15.32 -8.55 6.75
N THR A 103 16.50 -8.10 7.18
CA THR A 103 17.61 -8.99 7.54
C THR A 103 17.27 -9.83 8.78
N LEU A 104 16.70 -9.21 9.81
CA LEU A 104 16.27 -9.90 11.03
C LEU A 104 15.16 -10.93 10.74
N VAL A 105 14.16 -10.58 9.92
CA VAL A 105 13.10 -11.51 9.52
C VAL A 105 13.69 -12.67 8.72
N SER A 106 14.60 -12.41 7.78
CA SER A 106 15.27 -13.46 7.00
C SER A 106 16.06 -14.42 7.91
N ALA A 107 16.82 -13.88 8.86
CA ALA A 107 17.57 -14.69 9.83
C ALA A 107 16.64 -15.54 10.70
N ALA A 108 15.51 -14.98 11.15
CA ALA A 108 14.51 -15.71 11.92
C ALA A 108 13.90 -16.87 11.10
N VAL A 109 13.54 -16.63 9.84
CA VAL A 109 13.02 -17.66 8.92
C VAL A 109 14.06 -18.77 8.70
N ILE A 110 15.33 -18.41 8.48
CA ILE A 110 16.42 -19.39 8.33
C ILE A 110 16.55 -20.24 9.61
N GLY A 111 16.43 -19.62 10.78
CA GLY A 111 16.39 -20.31 12.06
C GLY A 111 15.25 -21.34 12.15
N CYS A 112 14.06 -21.00 11.67
CA CYS A 112 12.92 -21.93 11.64
C CYS A 112 13.14 -23.15 10.73
N PHE A 113 13.91 -23.03 9.64
CA PHE A 113 14.25 -24.19 8.81
C PHE A 113 15.15 -25.22 9.51
N SER A 114 15.81 -24.85 10.61
CA SER A 114 16.60 -25.79 11.41
C SER A 114 15.77 -26.65 12.36
N TRP A 115 14.49 -26.30 12.56
CA TRP A 115 13.64 -27.00 13.51
C TRP A 115 13.16 -28.35 12.94
N PRO A 116 13.06 -29.40 13.77
CA PRO A 116 12.48 -30.65 13.34
C PRO A 116 11.00 -30.43 12.96
N PRO A 117 10.55 -30.88 11.78
CA PRO A 117 9.16 -30.74 11.40
C PRO A 117 8.27 -31.66 12.26
N PRO A 118 7.16 -31.15 12.82
CA PRO A 118 6.15 -31.98 13.46
C PRO A 118 5.55 -32.99 12.47
N ASP A 119 5.16 -34.17 12.95
CA ASP A 119 4.65 -35.26 12.11
C ASP A 119 3.43 -34.86 11.26
N ALA A 120 2.58 -33.95 11.78
CA ALA A 120 1.38 -33.44 11.12
C ALA A 120 1.54 -32.03 10.53
N LEU A 121 2.75 -31.60 10.18
CA LEU A 121 2.98 -30.26 9.67
C LEU A 121 2.27 -30.02 8.33
N HIS A 122 1.33 -29.07 8.31
CA HIS A 122 0.72 -28.62 7.07
C HIS A 122 1.74 -27.91 6.17
N TRP A 123 1.68 -28.19 4.86
CA TRP A 123 2.51 -27.58 3.81
C TRP A 123 2.46 -26.04 3.79
N LEU A 124 1.41 -25.47 4.39
CA LEU A 124 1.21 -24.02 4.48
C LEU A 124 2.33 -23.34 5.29
N SER A 125 2.88 -23.99 6.32
CA SER A 125 3.99 -23.45 7.11
C SER A 125 5.25 -23.21 6.28
N PRO A 126 5.85 -24.23 5.62
CA PRO A 126 7.02 -24.02 4.78
C PRO A 126 6.74 -23.09 3.59
N ALA A 127 5.54 -23.14 2.99
CA ALA A 127 5.16 -22.21 1.92
C ALA A 127 5.23 -20.74 2.37
N PHE A 128 4.70 -20.43 3.56
CA PHE A 128 4.78 -19.09 4.14
C PHE A 128 6.21 -18.66 4.46
N TRP A 129 7.05 -19.58 4.94
CA TRP A 129 8.47 -19.29 5.20
C TRP A 129 9.25 -19.02 3.90
N TYR A 130 9.03 -19.80 2.83
CA TYR A 130 9.62 -19.52 1.52
C TYR A 130 9.16 -18.20 0.91
N ALA A 131 7.89 -17.85 1.08
CA ALA A 131 7.38 -16.55 0.67
C ALA A 131 8.01 -15.43 1.49
N SER A 132 8.11 -15.60 2.81
CA SER A 132 8.69 -14.61 3.73
C SER A 132 10.15 -14.29 3.37
N ILE A 133 10.99 -15.31 3.19
CA ILE A 133 12.41 -15.10 2.84
C ILE A 133 12.58 -14.49 1.44
N SER A 134 11.73 -14.86 0.48
CA SER A 134 11.78 -14.27 -0.86
C SER A 134 11.44 -12.77 -0.80
N LEU A 135 10.36 -12.43 -0.11
CA LEU A 135 9.90 -11.04 0.04
C LEU A 135 10.94 -10.18 0.80
N SER A 136 11.57 -10.70 1.85
CA SER A 136 12.60 -9.95 2.59
C SER A 136 13.87 -9.73 1.76
N LEU A 137 14.30 -10.70 0.97
CA LEU A 137 15.46 -10.55 0.08
C LEU A 137 15.19 -9.48 -1.00
N PHE A 138 14.02 -9.52 -1.65
CA PHE A 138 13.65 -8.47 -2.61
C PHE A 138 13.49 -7.10 -1.95
N SER A 139 12.97 -7.03 -0.72
CA SER A 139 12.91 -5.80 0.07
C SER A 139 14.31 -5.21 0.31
N ILE A 140 15.29 -6.03 0.70
CA ILE A 140 16.68 -5.59 0.92
C ILE A 140 17.30 -5.07 -0.38
N LEU A 141 17.13 -5.81 -1.47
CA LEU A 141 17.69 -5.45 -2.78
C LEU A 141 17.10 -4.12 -3.29
N LEU A 142 15.78 -3.96 -3.22
CA LEU A 142 15.12 -2.72 -3.64
C LEU A 142 15.51 -1.54 -2.73
N ALA A 143 15.45 -1.70 -1.41
CA ALA A 143 15.90 -0.67 -0.47
C ALA A 143 17.36 -0.25 -0.72
N SER A 144 18.24 -1.20 -1.02
CA SER A 144 19.65 -0.93 -1.35
C SER A 144 19.79 -0.13 -2.65
N SER A 145 19.06 -0.54 -3.70
CA SER A 145 19.10 0.15 -4.99
C SER A 145 18.59 1.60 -4.91
N GLU A 146 17.52 1.83 -4.14
CA GLU A 146 16.94 3.16 -3.94
C GLU A 146 17.82 4.03 -3.03
N GLN A 147 18.34 3.44 -1.95
CA GLN A 147 19.32 4.10 -1.07
C GLN A 147 20.55 4.56 -1.85
N PHE A 148 21.07 3.74 -2.77
CA PHE A 148 22.20 4.13 -3.62
C PHE A 148 21.89 5.36 -4.48
N ILE A 149 20.70 5.39 -5.09
CA ILE A 149 20.23 6.55 -5.88
C ILE A 149 20.21 7.79 -4.99
N PHE A 150 19.53 7.75 -3.84
CA PHE A 150 19.43 8.90 -2.95
C PHE A 150 20.78 9.35 -2.38
N GLN A 151 21.68 8.43 -2.06
CA GLN A 151 23.04 8.76 -1.61
C GLN A 151 23.88 9.41 -2.70
N THR A 152 23.74 8.96 -3.95
CA THR A 152 24.41 9.57 -5.10
C THR A 152 23.90 11.00 -5.32
N ILE A 153 22.60 11.23 -5.11
CA ILE A 153 22.02 12.58 -5.15
C ILE A 153 22.56 13.43 -4.00
N HIS A 154 22.60 12.89 -2.78
CA HIS A 154 23.05 13.62 -1.58
C HIS A 154 24.54 14.00 -1.65
N ARG A 155 25.39 13.13 -2.19
CA ARG A 155 26.85 13.37 -2.30
C ARG A 155 27.26 14.23 -3.49
N SER A 156 26.32 14.65 -4.35
CA SER A 156 26.68 15.46 -5.52
C SER A 156 27.14 16.86 -5.08
N PRO A 157 28.39 17.28 -5.39
CA PRO A 157 28.91 18.59 -4.97
C PRO A 157 28.27 19.76 -5.73
N LYS A 158 27.52 19.49 -6.80
CA LYS A 158 26.81 20.50 -7.58
C LYS A 158 25.37 20.61 -7.09
N ARG A 159 24.93 21.81 -6.72
CA ARG A 159 23.52 22.12 -6.47
C ARG A 159 22.72 21.74 -7.72
N ARG A 160 21.89 20.69 -7.64
CA ARG A 160 21.02 20.30 -8.76
C ARG A 160 19.96 21.39 -8.94
N LYS A 161 19.54 21.57 -10.20
CA LYS A 161 18.38 22.41 -10.51
C LYS A 161 17.17 21.81 -9.81
N LEU A 162 16.43 22.63 -9.06
CA LEU A 162 15.23 22.26 -8.31
C LEU A 162 14.25 21.48 -9.20
N ASP A 163 14.06 21.92 -10.46
CA ASP A 163 13.27 21.26 -11.49
C ASP A 163 13.57 19.75 -11.64
N LYS A 164 14.84 19.35 -11.56
CA LYS A 164 15.24 17.94 -11.72
C LYS A 164 14.96 17.10 -10.48
N GLU A 165 15.02 17.71 -9.30
CA GLU A 165 14.71 17.03 -8.04
C GLU A 165 13.19 16.94 -7.85
N LEU A 166 12.44 17.97 -8.23
CA LEU A 166 10.98 17.94 -8.25
C LEU A 166 10.45 16.97 -9.31
N ALA A 167 11.07 16.88 -10.49
CA ALA A 167 10.68 15.91 -11.53
C ALA A 167 10.74 14.46 -11.05
N MET A 168 11.50 14.15 -10.00
CA MET A 168 11.53 12.84 -9.40
C MET A 168 10.17 12.47 -8.79
N ILE A 169 9.45 13.45 -8.21
CA ILE A 169 8.23 13.27 -7.40
C ILE A 169 6.97 13.78 -8.13
N LEU A 170 7.10 14.86 -8.90
CA LEU A 170 6.03 15.65 -9.47
C LEU A 170 6.21 15.81 -10.98
N TYR A 171 5.11 15.85 -11.72
CA TYR A 171 5.07 16.46 -13.04
C TYR A 171 4.79 17.95 -12.86
N ILE A 172 5.81 18.77 -13.08
CA ILE A 172 5.66 20.23 -13.12
C ILE A 172 5.36 20.60 -14.56
N ARG A 173 4.14 21.06 -14.83
CA ARG A 173 3.81 21.63 -16.13
C ARG A 173 4.29 23.07 -16.15
N ARG A 174 5.58 23.28 -16.46
CA ARG A 174 6.15 24.63 -16.57
C ARG A 174 5.34 25.41 -17.60
N SER A 175 4.82 26.57 -17.17
CA SER A 175 4.22 27.58 -18.04
C SER A 175 5.09 27.82 -19.28
N ARG A 176 4.40 28.12 -20.37
CA ARG A 176 4.70 27.96 -21.80
C ARG A 176 5.96 28.66 -22.38
N ASP A 177 6.88 29.19 -21.58
CA ASP A 177 7.92 30.12 -22.07
C ASP A 177 9.38 29.60 -21.99
N VAL A 178 9.60 28.29 -21.94
CA VAL A 178 10.96 27.74 -22.08
C VAL A 178 11.00 26.76 -23.24
N GLU A 179 11.64 27.16 -24.35
CA GLU A 179 11.95 26.27 -25.47
C GLU A 179 12.72 25.05 -24.94
N PRO A 180 12.31 23.82 -25.29
CA PRO A 180 12.97 22.62 -24.81
C PRO A 180 14.40 22.57 -25.35
N ILE A 181 15.39 22.65 -24.46
CA ILE A 181 16.77 22.28 -24.78
C ILE A 181 16.77 20.77 -25.05
N HIS A 182 16.81 20.41 -26.33
CA HIS A 182 17.01 19.04 -26.76
C HIS A 182 18.37 18.53 -26.25
N SER A 183 18.34 17.57 -25.32
CA SER A 183 19.51 16.76 -25.00
C SER A 183 19.70 15.75 -26.14
N PRO A 184 20.90 15.64 -26.75
CA PRO A 184 21.14 14.75 -27.90
C PRO A 184 21.01 13.24 -27.62
N LEU A 185 20.69 12.83 -26.39
CA LEU A 185 20.75 11.44 -25.94
C LEU A 185 19.42 10.85 -25.45
N GLU A 186 18.30 11.54 -25.68
CA GLU A 186 16.98 11.07 -25.21
C GLU A 186 15.96 11.04 -26.36
N GLU A 187 16.22 10.20 -27.37
CA GLU A 187 15.19 9.68 -28.28
C GLU A 187 14.37 8.61 -27.55
N VAL A 188 13.53 9.04 -26.60
CA VAL A 188 12.41 8.20 -26.15
C VAL A 188 11.33 8.32 -27.22
N PRO A 189 10.79 7.21 -27.76
CA PRO A 189 9.70 7.29 -28.72
C PRO A 189 8.54 8.08 -28.11
N PRO A 190 7.81 8.87 -28.90
CA PRO A 190 6.72 9.67 -28.40
C PRO A 190 5.77 8.75 -27.65
N ILE A 191 5.57 9.02 -26.36
CA ILE A 191 4.46 8.47 -25.60
C ILE A 191 3.25 8.62 -26.53
N PRO A 192 2.54 7.52 -26.88
CA PRO A 192 1.36 7.65 -27.72
C PRO A 192 0.49 8.66 -27.02
N GLN A 193 0.30 9.80 -27.69
CA GLN A 193 -0.49 10.93 -27.24
C GLN A 193 -1.67 10.32 -26.51
N ILE A 194 -1.75 10.54 -25.20
CA ILE A 194 -2.96 10.22 -24.43
C ILE A 194 -4.00 11.09 -25.10
N ARG A 195 -4.67 10.45 -26.06
CA ARG A 195 -5.92 10.76 -26.72
C ARG A 195 -6.30 12.19 -26.44
N GLU A 196 -6.15 13.06 -27.44
CA GLU A 196 -6.86 14.34 -27.51
C GLU A 196 -8.21 14.16 -26.83
N ILE A 197 -8.29 14.64 -25.58
CA ILE A 197 -9.58 14.77 -24.93
C ILE A 197 -10.20 15.88 -25.76
N LYS A 198 -11.04 15.49 -26.72
CA LYS A 198 -12.03 16.38 -27.32
C LYS A 198 -12.88 16.89 -26.17
N ILE A 199 -12.44 17.98 -25.55
CA ILE A 199 -13.25 18.77 -24.65
C ILE A 199 -14.23 19.49 -25.56
N GLN A 200 -15.35 18.83 -25.83
CA GLN A 200 -16.51 19.51 -26.35
C GLN A 200 -17.05 20.40 -25.22
N GLU A 201 -17.00 21.71 -25.42
CA GLU A 201 -17.73 22.67 -24.60
C GLU A 201 -19.21 22.31 -24.58
N LYS A 202 -19.72 21.95 -23.40
CA LYS A 202 -21.08 22.30 -22.94
C LYS A 202 -21.28 21.86 -21.47
N GLY A 203 -21.15 22.84 -20.56
CA GLY A 203 -21.93 22.94 -19.33
C GLY A 203 -21.82 21.82 -18.28
N GLY A 204 -20.62 21.40 -17.90
CA GLY A 204 -20.41 20.42 -16.82
C GLY A 204 -19.45 20.91 -15.73
N TRP A 205 -19.66 20.41 -14.51
CA TRP A 205 -18.92 20.63 -13.24
C TRP A 205 -17.43 20.21 -13.33
N LEU A 206 -16.65 20.81 -14.23
CA LEU A 206 -15.20 20.62 -14.32
C LEU A 206 -14.51 21.97 -14.07
N PRO A 207 -13.56 22.04 -13.14
CA PRO A 207 -12.86 23.29 -12.83
C PRO A 207 -12.10 23.79 -14.07
N SER A 208 -12.17 25.11 -14.28
CA SER A 208 -11.65 25.82 -15.45
C SER A 208 -10.12 25.82 -15.56
N GLU A 209 -9.41 25.44 -14.49
CA GLU A 209 -7.95 25.41 -14.46
C GLU A 209 -7.46 24.00 -14.12
N MET A 210 -6.54 23.49 -14.94
CA MET A 210 -5.84 22.24 -14.65
C MET A 210 -4.74 22.52 -13.61
N PRO A 211 -4.55 21.66 -12.59
CA PRO A 211 -3.55 21.88 -11.55
C PRO A 211 -2.14 22.02 -12.15
N LEU A 212 -1.35 22.97 -11.64
CA LEU A 212 0.02 23.25 -12.11
C LEU A 212 1.00 22.08 -11.85
N VAL A 213 0.64 21.23 -10.88
CA VAL A 213 1.46 20.13 -10.37
C VAL A 213 0.64 18.85 -10.36
N GLU A 214 1.14 17.80 -11.01
CA GLU A 214 0.56 16.45 -10.93
C GLU A 214 1.51 15.49 -10.21
N ILE A 215 0.96 14.63 -9.35
CA ILE A 215 1.75 13.67 -8.57
C ILE A 215 2.13 12.45 -9.41
N ARG A 216 3.40 12.04 -9.37
CA ARG A 216 3.89 10.84 -10.07
C ARG A 216 3.64 9.57 -9.27
N TRP A 217 2.43 9.02 -9.37
CA TRP A 217 2.03 7.81 -8.63
C TRP A 217 2.96 6.60 -8.84
N ASN A 218 3.49 6.42 -10.06
CA ASN A 218 4.45 5.33 -10.33
C ASN A 218 5.73 5.47 -9.52
N MET A 219 6.22 6.70 -9.30
CA MET A 219 7.43 6.95 -8.52
C MET A 219 7.15 6.76 -7.02
N ILE A 220 5.97 7.18 -6.56
CA ILE A 220 5.51 6.93 -5.18
C ILE A 220 5.44 5.44 -4.88
N PHE A 221 4.89 4.64 -5.80
CA PHE A 221 4.84 3.18 -5.64
C PHE A 221 6.24 2.58 -5.55
N THR A 222 7.15 2.98 -6.44
CA THR A 222 8.55 2.53 -6.42
C THR A 222 9.17 2.75 -5.04
N TRP A 223 9.11 3.97 -4.50
CA TRP A 223 9.72 4.28 -3.18
C TRP A 223 9.04 3.62 -1.99
N GLN A 224 7.93 2.94 -2.19
CA GLN A 224 7.16 2.27 -1.15
C GLN A 224 7.20 0.76 -1.26
N ALA A 225 7.62 0.24 -2.42
CA ALA A 225 7.79 -1.17 -2.66
C ALA A 225 8.70 -1.86 -1.61
N PRO A 226 9.86 -1.30 -1.20
CA PRO A 226 10.72 -1.98 -0.22
C PRO A 226 10.04 -2.20 1.14
N MET A 227 9.30 -1.20 1.62
CA MET A 227 8.57 -1.28 2.89
C MET A 227 7.38 -2.22 2.80
N MET A 228 6.63 -2.19 1.70
CA MET A 228 5.53 -3.12 1.47
C MET A 228 6.02 -4.57 1.50
N LEU A 229 7.12 -4.87 0.81
CA LEU A 229 7.71 -6.21 0.80
C LEU A 229 8.20 -6.66 2.18
N MET A 230 8.82 -5.77 2.95
CA MET A 230 9.22 -6.04 4.34
C MET A 230 8.00 -6.37 5.21
N ALA A 231 6.94 -5.57 5.12
CA ALA A 231 5.70 -5.79 5.87
C ALA A 231 5.06 -7.15 5.53
N TYR A 232 4.95 -7.47 4.24
CA TYR A 232 4.41 -8.76 3.81
C TYR A 232 5.31 -9.93 4.21
N SER A 233 6.64 -9.75 4.19
CA SER A 233 7.58 -10.75 4.68
C SER A 233 7.33 -11.07 6.16
N ALA A 234 7.15 -10.05 7.01
CA ALA A 234 6.86 -10.22 8.42
C ALA A 234 5.51 -10.93 8.65
N LEU A 235 4.47 -10.57 7.89
CA LEU A 235 3.16 -11.24 7.95
C LEU A 235 3.25 -12.71 7.53
N CYS A 236 3.95 -13.02 6.45
CA CYS A 236 4.20 -14.40 6.02
C CYS A 236 4.99 -15.19 7.09
N PHE A 237 6.01 -14.58 7.71
CA PHE A 237 6.76 -15.22 8.79
C PHE A 237 5.85 -15.58 9.98
N LEU A 238 5.05 -14.63 10.46
CA LEU A 238 4.10 -14.85 11.55
C LEU A 238 3.04 -15.90 11.19
N GLY A 239 2.55 -15.88 9.95
CA GLY A 239 1.62 -16.89 9.43
C GLY A 239 2.21 -18.29 9.44
N GLY A 240 3.43 -18.45 8.91
CA GLY A 240 4.13 -19.73 8.92
C GLY A 240 4.42 -20.23 10.34
N LEU A 241 4.90 -19.34 11.23
CA LEU A 241 5.15 -19.66 12.63
C LEU A 241 3.87 -20.10 13.36
N THR A 242 2.75 -19.42 13.12
CA THR A 242 1.46 -19.77 13.71
C THR A 242 1.02 -21.16 13.27
N VAL A 243 1.11 -21.47 11.98
CA VAL A 243 0.75 -22.80 11.45
C VAL A 243 1.65 -23.88 12.03
N TYR A 244 2.97 -23.63 12.13
CA TYR A 244 3.93 -24.56 12.72
C TYR A 244 3.62 -24.88 14.18
N VAL A 245 3.44 -23.85 15.02
CA VAL A 245 3.15 -24.02 16.44
C VAL A 245 1.77 -24.66 16.66
N CYS A 246 0.82 -24.44 15.76
CA CYS A 246 -0.51 -25.04 15.84
C CYS A 246 -0.59 -26.47 15.28
N ALA A 247 0.50 -27.04 14.73
CA ALA A 247 0.52 -28.43 14.23
C ALA A 247 -0.11 -29.46 15.19
N PRO A 248 0.22 -29.52 16.51
CA PRO A 248 -0.38 -30.48 17.44
C PRO A 248 -1.89 -30.32 17.64
N LEU A 249 -2.45 -29.12 17.43
CA LEU A 249 -3.90 -28.89 17.54
C LEU A 249 -4.67 -29.53 16.38
N TYR A 250 -4.07 -29.62 15.20
CA TYR A 250 -4.72 -30.21 14.01
C TYR A 250 -4.62 -31.74 13.99
N ASP A 251 -3.58 -32.30 14.59
CA ASP A 251 -3.34 -33.75 14.64
C ASP A 251 -4.29 -34.50 15.60
N GLY A 252 -5.13 -33.78 16.35
CA GLY A 252 -6.05 -34.37 17.31
C GLY A 252 -5.33 -34.98 18.53
N GLN A 253 -4.02 -34.79 18.67
CA GLN A 253 -3.30 -35.00 19.92
C GLN A 253 -3.89 -34.03 20.94
N GLY A 254 -4.78 -34.52 21.81
CA GLY A 254 -5.62 -33.71 22.68
C GLY A 254 -4.88 -32.74 23.62
N TRP A 255 -5.06 -32.88 24.93
CA TRP A 255 -4.46 -31.93 25.89
C TRP A 255 -3.01 -32.28 26.27
N GLY A 256 -2.18 -32.56 25.26
CA GLY A 256 -0.75 -32.84 25.40
C GLY A 256 0.07 -31.61 25.76
N GLU A 257 1.35 -31.81 26.14
CA GLU A 257 2.26 -30.70 26.49
C GLU A 257 2.46 -29.73 25.31
N GLU A 258 2.63 -30.26 24.09
CA GLU A 258 2.77 -29.45 22.87
C GLU A 258 1.49 -28.67 22.53
N GLY A 259 0.32 -29.30 22.70
CA GLY A 259 -0.97 -28.63 22.52
C GLY A 259 -1.20 -27.49 23.53
N LYS A 260 -0.77 -27.66 24.79
CA LYS A 260 -0.81 -26.59 25.79
C LYS A 260 0.13 -25.43 25.42
N ALA A 261 1.33 -25.74 24.94
CA ALA A 261 2.27 -24.72 24.45
C ALA A 261 1.69 -23.94 23.25
N ALA A 262 1.02 -24.62 22.33
CA ALA A 262 0.37 -23.99 21.18
C ALA A 262 -0.78 -23.06 21.58
N ILE A 263 -1.62 -23.47 22.54
CA ILE A 263 -2.68 -22.62 23.09
C ILE A 263 -2.09 -21.40 23.79
N PHE A 264 -1.03 -21.58 24.59
CA PHE A 264 -0.36 -20.48 25.26
C PHE A 264 0.24 -19.48 24.26
N TYR A 265 0.85 -19.98 23.19
CA TYR A 265 1.33 -19.15 22.08
C TYR A 265 0.19 -18.34 21.45
N LEU A 266 -0.95 -18.95 21.12
CA LEU A 266 -2.09 -18.24 20.51
C LEU A 266 -2.65 -17.15 21.42
N VAL A 267 -2.79 -17.44 22.72
CA VAL A 267 -3.25 -16.46 23.70
C VAL A 267 -2.25 -15.30 23.81
N SER A 268 -0.97 -15.60 23.93
CA SER A 268 0.11 -14.59 23.96
C SER A 268 0.13 -13.75 22.69
N PHE A 269 0.04 -14.39 21.52
CA PHE A 269 0.01 -13.72 20.22
C PHE A 269 -1.20 -12.80 20.08
N PHE A 270 -2.38 -13.22 20.57
CA PHE A 270 -3.58 -12.39 20.61
C PHE A 270 -3.40 -11.14 21.47
N PHE A 271 -2.86 -11.28 22.70
CA PHE A 271 -2.61 -10.13 23.58
C PHE A 271 -1.54 -9.19 23.03
N CYS A 272 -0.47 -9.74 22.43
CA CYS A 272 0.55 -8.95 21.73
C CYS A 272 -0.08 -8.17 20.55
N GLY A 273 -0.94 -8.82 19.76
CA GLY A 273 -1.67 -8.19 18.67
C GLY A 273 -2.60 -7.06 19.13
N LEU A 274 -3.37 -7.28 20.19
CA LEU A 274 -4.22 -6.24 20.80
C LEU A 274 -3.39 -5.07 21.32
N THR A 275 -2.28 -5.34 22.00
CA THR A 275 -1.38 -4.31 22.52
C THR A 275 -0.74 -3.53 21.38
N PHE A 276 -0.31 -4.19 20.31
CA PHE A 276 0.21 -3.55 19.11
C PHE A 276 -0.83 -2.63 18.48
N ILE A 277 -2.06 -3.10 18.27
CA ILE A 277 -3.16 -2.30 17.71
C ILE A 277 -3.47 -1.11 18.62
N TRP A 278 -3.49 -1.30 19.94
CA TRP A 278 -3.73 -0.25 20.91
C TRP A 278 -2.63 0.81 20.88
N CYS A 279 -1.36 0.40 20.94
CA CYS A 279 -0.22 1.30 20.86
C CYS A 279 -0.19 2.05 19.52
N ALA A 280 -0.44 1.36 18.40
CA ALA A 280 -0.56 2.00 17.10
C ALA A 280 -1.71 3.03 17.13
N TYR A 281 -2.91 2.65 17.55
CA TYR A 281 -4.06 3.55 17.61
C TYR A 281 -3.76 4.82 18.41
N TRP A 282 -3.19 4.70 19.62
CA TRP A 282 -2.94 5.85 20.48
C TRP A 282 -1.73 6.69 20.06
N ALA A 283 -0.64 6.06 19.63
CA ALA A 283 0.51 6.78 19.08
C ALA A 283 0.10 7.63 17.89
N TYR A 284 -0.84 7.16 17.07
CA TYR A 284 -1.30 7.90 15.90
C TYR A 284 -2.45 8.87 16.18
N LYS A 285 -3.38 8.58 17.10
CA LYS A 285 -4.45 9.52 17.51
C LYS A 285 -3.92 10.84 18.07
N PHE A 286 -2.75 10.81 18.72
CA PHE A 286 -2.13 12.02 19.26
C PHE A 286 -1.09 12.66 18.31
N VAL A 287 -0.79 12.01 17.18
CA VAL A 287 0.09 12.52 16.12
C VAL A 287 -0.73 12.86 14.86
N ASP A 288 -1.99 13.23 15.05
CA ASP A 288 -2.75 13.99 14.06
C ASP A 288 -2.12 15.37 13.92
N LEU A 289 -1.09 15.45 13.06
CA LEU A 289 -0.65 16.66 12.38
C LEU A 289 -1.72 16.99 11.31
N GLU A 290 -2.96 17.23 11.75
CA GLU A 290 -4.10 17.61 10.90
C GLU A 290 -4.02 19.07 10.42
N ASP A 291 -2.95 19.81 10.77
CA ASP A 291 -2.67 21.08 10.14
C ASP A 291 -1.67 20.89 8.98
N PRO A 292 -2.07 21.22 7.73
CA PRO A 292 -1.14 21.30 6.61
C PRO A 292 -0.08 22.37 6.81
#